data_AF-A0A6P8THX4-F1
#
_entry.id   AF-A0A6P8THX4-F1
#
_cell.length_a   1.000
_cell.length_b   1.000
_cell.length_c   1.000
_cell.angle_alpha   90.00
_cell.angle_beta   90.00
_cell.angle_gamma   90.00
#
_symmetry.space_group_name_H-M   'P 1'
#
loop_
_entity.id
_entity.type
_entity.pdbx_description
1 polymer ?
#
loop_
_entity_poly.entity_id
_entity_poly.type
_entity_poly.pdbx_seq_one_letter_code
_entity_poly.pdbx_strand_id
1 'polypeptide(L)'
;MDITSYLVLHTSYYTASQMKAYKSLEAFNYFVGGWVNDLGTKEALNKCRLVFARVNHSQRSGETPLKTWIVAKEDGEVVTAHCNCMAGLSESCSHVGAVLFAIEAGVKMRETASCTTEKCKWLMPSHVKKIPATPVAMIDFSSAKSKKQKLDDAIAGRTGEKHTFQRPTVQGSKLERGSERYMQFFKTLSRNSPRRAALMSREPYYREFVPKSVSKLPKPLPQYRTPEMLQLSPTELENACQDFRQEELTQPQVQAVEEETRNQSLSAIWFSQRAGRITASRLKQVLQTSLAQPSKSLIKSICYPEAYKFSTAATSSMKEYKVCTTRVSAVKTAGFG
;
A
#
# COMPACT_ATOMS: atom_id res chain seq x y z
N MET A 1 -6.09 -35.94 0.28
CA MET A 1 -6.00 -34.82 1.24
C MET A 1 -7.31 -34.06 1.22
N ASP A 2 -8.03 -34.02 2.33
CA ASP A 2 -9.33 -33.34 2.40
C ASP A 2 -9.18 -31.87 2.86
N ILE A 3 -8.87 -31.00 1.90
CA ILE A 3 -8.58 -29.58 2.13
C ILE A 3 -9.83 -28.81 2.56
N THR A 4 -10.97 -29.07 1.90
CA THR A 4 -12.22 -28.36 2.16
C THR A 4 -12.80 -28.74 3.51
N SER A 5 -12.80 -30.03 3.85
CA SER A 5 -13.29 -30.46 5.16
C SER A 5 -12.44 -29.88 6.28
N TYR A 6 -11.11 -29.87 6.15
CA TYR A 6 -10.25 -29.25 7.16
C TYR A 6 -10.48 -27.74 7.28
N LEU A 7 -10.36 -26.96 6.19
CA LEU A 7 -10.39 -25.49 6.29
C LEU A 7 -11.77 -24.93 6.61
N VAL A 8 -12.85 -25.62 6.21
CA VAL A 8 -14.22 -25.07 6.31
C VAL A 8 -15.04 -25.77 7.38
N LEU A 9 -15.03 -27.11 7.39
CA LEU A 9 -15.97 -27.92 8.17
C LEU A 9 -15.41 -28.38 9.52
N HIS A 10 -14.09 -28.50 9.64
CA HIS A 10 -13.42 -28.94 10.86
C HIS A 10 -13.66 -27.95 12.00
N THR A 11 -13.84 -28.48 13.20
CA THR A 11 -13.98 -27.70 14.43
C THR A 11 -12.61 -27.46 15.04
N SER A 12 -12.27 -26.20 15.32
CA SER A 12 -11.04 -25.91 16.06
C SER A 12 -11.15 -26.48 17.46
N TYR A 13 -10.09 -27.15 17.92
CA TYR A 13 -10.04 -27.71 19.27
C TYR A 13 -10.16 -26.61 20.35
N TYR A 14 -9.56 -25.44 20.09
CA TYR A 14 -9.51 -24.34 21.06
C TYR A 14 -10.82 -23.57 21.18
N THR A 15 -11.53 -23.36 20.08
CA THR A 15 -12.75 -22.52 20.08
C THR A 15 -14.04 -23.33 20.01
N ALA A 16 -13.95 -24.67 19.84
CA ALA A 16 -15.08 -25.58 19.60
C ALA A 16 -16.00 -25.18 18.42
N SER A 17 -15.57 -24.24 17.59
CA SER A 17 -16.31 -23.70 16.45
C SER A 17 -15.72 -24.22 15.15
N GLN A 18 -16.57 -24.39 14.13
CA GLN A 18 -16.08 -24.66 12.78
C GLN A 18 -15.13 -23.56 12.29
N MET A 19 -14.06 -23.94 11.59
CA MET A 19 -13.03 -23.02 11.11
C MET A 19 -13.60 -22.00 10.11
N LYS A 20 -14.52 -22.42 9.22
CA LYS A 20 -15.18 -21.57 8.22
C LYS A 20 -14.19 -20.69 7.43
N ALA A 21 -12.98 -21.17 7.19
CA ALA A 21 -11.89 -20.41 6.57
C ALA A 21 -12.00 -20.40 5.04
N TYR A 22 -13.12 -19.90 4.50
CA TYR A 22 -13.36 -19.84 3.05
C TYR A 22 -12.27 -19.08 2.29
N LYS A 23 -11.72 -18.02 2.90
CA LYS A 23 -10.61 -17.23 2.31
C LYS A 23 -9.34 -18.05 2.13
N SER A 24 -9.14 -19.09 2.94
CA SER A 24 -7.97 -19.95 2.83
C SER A 24 -8.07 -20.93 1.67
N LEU A 25 -9.23 -21.08 1.02
CA LEU A 25 -9.34 -21.77 -0.26
C LEU A 25 -8.66 -20.99 -1.40
N GLU A 26 -8.54 -19.67 -1.28
CA GLU A 26 -7.77 -18.83 -2.22
C GLU A 26 -6.25 -18.99 -2.05
N ALA A 27 -5.81 -19.70 -1.01
CA ALA A 27 -4.40 -20.01 -0.78
C ALA A 27 -3.74 -20.81 -1.90
N PHE A 28 -4.54 -21.41 -2.77
CA PHE A 28 -4.07 -22.01 -4.01
C PHE A 28 -3.23 -21.03 -4.85
N ASN A 29 -3.52 -19.72 -4.79
CA ASN A 29 -2.73 -18.68 -5.44
C ASN A 29 -1.27 -18.64 -4.93
N TYR A 30 -1.05 -18.93 -3.65
CA TYR A 30 0.28 -18.90 -3.04
C TYR A 30 1.07 -20.14 -3.46
N PHE A 31 0.39 -21.29 -3.55
CA PHE A 31 0.98 -22.51 -4.09
C PHE A 31 1.43 -22.32 -5.55
N VAL A 32 0.51 -21.89 -6.42
CA VAL A 32 0.82 -21.63 -7.85
C VAL A 32 1.84 -20.51 -8.04
N GLY A 33 1.85 -19.53 -7.14
CA GLY A 33 2.83 -18.45 -7.12
C GLY A 33 4.25 -18.90 -6.74
N GLY A 34 4.46 -20.18 -6.40
CA GLY A 34 5.77 -20.69 -5.99
C GLY A 34 6.22 -20.15 -4.63
N TRP A 35 5.26 -19.90 -3.73
CA TRP A 35 5.55 -19.33 -2.40
C TRP A 35 5.75 -20.39 -1.32
N VAL A 36 5.50 -21.67 -1.63
CA VAL A 36 5.72 -22.81 -0.74
C VAL A 36 7.10 -23.41 -1.02
N ASN A 37 7.91 -23.52 0.03
CA ASN A 37 9.33 -23.86 -0.05
C ASN A 37 9.65 -24.90 1.03
N ASP A 38 10.79 -25.59 0.88
CA ASP A 38 11.35 -26.51 1.86
C ASP A 38 10.33 -27.51 2.43
N LEU A 39 9.49 -28.07 1.54
CA LEU A 39 8.50 -29.07 1.92
C LEU A 39 9.22 -30.35 2.31
N GLY A 40 9.10 -30.72 3.59
CA GLY A 40 9.68 -31.94 4.14
C GLY A 40 8.64 -32.70 4.96
N THR A 41 8.90 -33.99 5.16
CA THR A 41 8.02 -34.86 5.96
C THR A 41 8.83 -35.65 6.97
N LYS A 42 8.21 -35.94 8.12
CA LYS A 42 8.71 -36.84 9.15
C LYS A 42 7.57 -37.71 9.64
N GLU A 43 7.88 -38.95 9.99
CA GLU A 43 6.94 -39.80 10.69
C GLU A 43 6.73 -39.29 12.12
N ALA A 44 5.47 -39.27 12.55
CA ALA A 44 5.04 -38.89 13.88
C ALA A 44 4.35 -40.08 14.57
N LEU A 45 4.07 -39.93 15.86
CA LEU A 45 3.37 -40.95 16.65
C LEU A 45 2.01 -41.30 16.03
N ASN A 46 1.54 -42.53 16.26
CA ASN A 46 0.21 -43.03 15.85
C ASN A 46 -0.04 -43.00 14.33
N LYS A 47 0.94 -43.41 13.51
CA LYS A 47 0.83 -43.46 12.03
C LYS A 47 0.47 -42.10 11.38
N CYS A 48 0.80 -41.01 12.06
CA CYS A 48 0.64 -39.67 11.51
C CYS A 48 1.93 -39.23 10.81
N ARG A 49 1.81 -38.36 9.81
CA ARG A 49 2.94 -37.68 9.17
C ARG A 49 2.93 -36.20 9.55
N LEU A 50 4.08 -35.74 10.03
CA LEU A 50 4.37 -34.32 10.20
C LEU A 50 4.97 -33.79 8.90
N VAL A 51 4.27 -32.85 8.27
CA VAL A 51 4.74 -32.10 7.11
C VAL A 51 5.17 -30.72 7.59
N PHE A 52 6.33 -30.25 7.17
CA PHE A 52 6.80 -28.89 7.44
C PHE A 52 7.17 -28.20 6.14
N ALA A 53 6.94 -26.89 6.09
CA ALA A 53 7.21 -26.06 4.94
C ALA A 53 7.49 -24.62 5.36
N ARG A 54 8.08 -23.87 4.43
CA ARG A 54 8.29 -22.44 4.50
C ARG A 54 7.37 -21.74 3.51
N VAL A 55 6.66 -20.70 3.92
CA VAL A 55 5.75 -19.97 3.03
C VAL A 55 6.03 -18.47 3.07
N ASN A 56 6.17 -17.85 1.90
CA ASN A 56 6.42 -16.41 1.80
C ASN A 56 5.23 -15.57 2.32
N HIS A 57 5.52 -14.38 2.85
CA HIS A 57 4.50 -13.40 3.19
C HIS A 57 3.87 -12.80 1.94
N SER A 58 2.55 -12.56 1.97
CA SER A 58 1.82 -12.01 0.82
C SER A 58 2.11 -10.55 0.50
N GLN A 59 2.41 -9.74 1.53
CA GLN A 59 2.68 -8.30 1.38
C GLN A 59 4.16 -7.93 1.64
N ARG A 60 4.94 -8.86 2.22
CA ARG A 60 6.32 -8.63 2.64
C ARG A 60 7.24 -9.70 2.06
N SER A 61 7.27 -9.78 0.73
CA SER A 61 7.98 -10.83 0.00
C SER A 61 9.51 -10.83 0.21
N GLY A 62 10.07 -9.82 0.87
CA GLY A 62 11.50 -9.75 1.24
C GLY A 62 11.82 -10.21 2.66
N GLU A 63 10.81 -10.47 3.51
CA GLU A 63 11.02 -11.01 4.86
C GLU A 63 11.25 -12.53 4.83
N THR A 64 11.81 -13.05 5.92
CA THR A 64 12.04 -14.50 6.07
C THR A 64 10.72 -15.27 5.98
N PRO A 65 10.64 -16.34 5.16
CA PRO A 65 9.43 -17.15 5.03
C PRO A 65 8.93 -17.72 6.36
N LEU A 66 7.62 -17.71 6.51
CA LEU A 66 6.88 -18.22 7.66
C LEU A 66 7.04 -19.73 7.78
N LYS A 67 7.17 -20.22 9.01
CA LYS A 67 7.22 -21.64 9.33
C LYS A 67 5.80 -22.17 9.43
N THR A 68 5.49 -23.15 8.62
CA THR A 68 4.20 -23.84 8.62
C THR A 68 4.42 -25.33 8.82
N TRP A 69 3.61 -25.96 9.65
CA TRP A 69 3.62 -27.41 9.82
C TRP A 69 2.20 -27.95 9.87
N ILE A 70 2.03 -29.20 9.44
CA ILE A 70 0.75 -29.89 9.30
C ILE A 70 0.94 -31.32 9.78
N VAL A 71 0.04 -31.81 10.61
CA VAL A 71 -0.04 -33.22 10.99
C VAL A 71 -1.23 -33.82 10.26
N ALA A 72 -0.97 -34.85 9.45
CA ALA A 72 -2.00 -35.56 8.70
C ALA A 72 -1.83 -37.08 8.83
N LYS A 73 -2.95 -37.80 8.80
CA LYS A 73 -2.97 -39.27 8.75
C LYS A 73 -2.70 -39.75 7.32
N GLU A 74 -2.42 -41.05 7.17
CA GLU A 74 -2.14 -41.65 5.86
C GLU A 74 -3.34 -41.66 4.90
N ASP A 75 -4.56 -41.63 5.44
CA ASP A 75 -5.81 -41.49 4.67
C ASP A 75 -6.04 -40.06 4.12
N GLY A 76 -5.20 -39.10 4.51
CA GLY A 76 -5.29 -37.71 4.10
C GLY A 76 -6.22 -36.85 4.94
N GLU A 77 -6.65 -37.33 6.11
CA GLU A 77 -7.28 -36.52 7.15
C GLU A 77 -6.22 -35.62 7.81
N VAL A 78 -6.51 -34.32 7.87
CA VAL A 78 -5.65 -33.34 8.53
C VAL A 78 -6.08 -33.21 9.99
N VAL A 79 -5.18 -33.52 10.92
CA VAL A 79 -5.45 -33.50 12.36
C VAL A 79 -5.30 -32.08 12.92
N THR A 80 -4.21 -31.42 12.57
CA THR A 80 -3.93 -30.03 12.99
C THR A 80 -2.88 -29.42 12.07
N ALA A 81 -2.88 -28.11 11.97
CA ALA A 81 -1.90 -27.35 11.23
C ALA A 81 -1.65 -26.02 11.92
N HIS A 82 -0.43 -25.51 11.80
CA HIS A 82 -0.06 -24.24 12.39
C HIS A 82 0.90 -23.47 11.51
N CYS A 83 0.79 -22.15 11.57
CA CYS A 83 1.71 -21.22 10.94
C CYS A 83 2.11 -20.15 11.96
N ASN A 84 3.34 -19.66 11.92
CA ASN A 84 3.77 -18.56 12.80
C ASN A 84 3.32 -17.16 12.32
N CYS A 85 2.31 -17.07 11.45
CA CYS A 85 1.75 -15.77 11.04
C CYS A 85 0.70 -15.29 12.05
N MET A 86 0.32 -14.01 11.98
CA MET A 86 -0.69 -13.43 12.88
C MET A 86 -2.05 -14.15 12.81
N ALA A 87 -2.41 -14.70 11.65
CA ALA A 87 -3.63 -15.50 11.47
C ALA A 87 -3.41 -17.00 11.75
N GLY A 88 -2.18 -17.42 12.06
CA GLY A 88 -1.82 -18.82 12.22
C GLY A 88 -2.33 -19.46 13.51
N LEU A 89 -2.74 -18.62 14.48
CA LEU A 89 -3.43 -19.04 15.70
C LEU A 89 -4.77 -19.73 15.42
N SER A 90 -5.39 -19.49 14.25
CA SER A 90 -6.64 -20.15 13.86
C SER A 90 -6.44 -21.49 13.15
N GLU A 91 -5.18 -21.97 13.03
CA GLU A 91 -4.81 -23.25 12.40
C GLU A 91 -5.21 -23.41 10.92
N SER A 92 -5.75 -22.33 10.33
CA SER A 92 -6.46 -22.35 9.05
C SER A 92 -6.10 -21.18 8.15
N CYS A 93 -4.96 -20.52 8.40
CA CYS A 93 -4.52 -19.38 7.60
C CYS A 93 -4.19 -19.75 6.14
N SER A 94 -4.07 -18.76 5.26
CA SER A 94 -3.73 -19.00 3.85
C SER A 94 -2.37 -19.70 3.64
N HIS A 95 -1.42 -19.59 4.58
CA HIS A 95 -0.16 -20.34 4.48
C HIS A 95 -0.37 -21.84 4.70
N VAL A 96 -1.24 -22.22 5.65
CA VAL A 96 -1.66 -23.60 5.86
C VAL A 96 -2.35 -24.14 4.61
N GLY A 97 -3.31 -23.38 4.06
CA GLY A 97 -3.99 -23.77 2.82
C GLY A 97 -3.01 -23.98 1.65
N ALA A 98 -1.99 -23.13 1.51
CA ALA A 98 -1.00 -23.25 0.44
C ALA A 98 -0.18 -24.55 0.55
N VAL A 99 0.21 -24.93 1.76
CA VAL A 99 0.93 -26.19 2.02
C VAL A 99 0.02 -27.40 1.77
N LEU A 100 -1.26 -27.34 2.17
CA LEU A 100 -2.22 -28.39 1.87
C LEU A 100 -2.38 -28.63 0.36
N PHE A 101 -2.49 -27.57 -0.44
CA PHE A 101 -2.52 -27.68 -1.91
C PHE A 101 -1.21 -28.24 -2.48
N ALA A 102 -0.06 -27.90 -1.89
CA ALA A 102 1.22 -28.46 -2.31
C ALA A 102 1.30 -29.97 -2.02
N ILE A 103 0.79 -30.42 -0.87
CA ILE A 103 0.72 -31.85 -0.52
C ILE A 103 -0.21 -32.59 -1.49
N GLU A 104 -1.41 -32.06 -1.74
CA GLU A 104 -2.37 -32.67 -2.68
C GLU A 104 -1.76 -32.82 -4.08
N ALA A 105 -1.11 -31.78 -4.60
CA ALA A 105 -0.45 -31.83 -5.90
C ALA A 105 0.69 -32.86 -5.93
N GLY A 106 1.50 -32.93 -4.87
CA GLY A 106 2.57 -33.92 -4.75
C GLY A 106 2.06 -35.37 -4.70
N VAL A 107 0.94 -35.62 -4.01
CA VAL A 107 0.30 -36.95 -3.98
C VAL A 107 -0.23 -37.33 -5.35
N LYS A 108 -0.94 -36.41 -6.04
CA LYS A 108 -1.45 -36.67 -7.41
C LYS A 108 -0.31 -36.99 -8.37
N MET A 109 0.80 -36.26 -8.31
CA MET A 109 1.99 -36.54 -9.13
C MET A 109 2.60 -37.92 -8.88
N ARG A 110 2.59 -38.38 -7.62
CA ARG A 110 3.08 -39.70 -7.27
C ARG A 110 2.17 -40.80 -7.82
N GLU A 111 0.86 -40.60 -7.74
CA GLU A 111 -0.14 -41.56 -8.23
C GLU A 111 -0.17 -41.64 -9.77
N THR A 112 0.10 -40.54 -10.47
CA THR A 112 0.14 -40.51 -11.95
C THR A 112 1.47 -40.93 -12.57
N ALA A 113 2.55 -41.03 -11.79
CA ALA A 113 3.85 -41.49 -12.29
C ALA A 113 3.87 -43.00 -12.53
N SER A 114 3.80 -43.44 -13.79
CA SER A 114 3.98 -44.85 -14.18
C SER A 114 5.47 -45.22 -14.28
N CYS A 115 5.82 -46.47 -13.94
CA CYS A 115 7.20 -46.94 -13.76
C CYS A 115 8.12 -46.93 -15.01
N THR A 116 7.68 -46.53 -16.21
CA THR A 116 8.42 -46.87 -17.45
C THR A 116 8.79 -45.74 -18.41
N THR A 117 8.60 -44.47 -18.08
CA THR A 117 9.09 -43.38 -18.98
C THR A 117 9.68 -42.20 -18.20
N GLU A 118 11.01 -42.17 -18.11
CA GLU A 118 11.87 -40.99 -17.86
C GLU A 118 11.66 -40.17 -16.56
N LYS A 119 12.71 -39.45 -16.17
CA LYS A 119 12.90 -38.83 -14.84
C LYS A 119 11.66 -38.09 -14.32
N CYS A 120 11.33 -38.36 -13.06
CA CYS A 120 10.43 -37.57 -12.20
C CYS A 120 10.87 -36.09 -12.19
N LYS A 121 10.48 -35.31 -13.19
CA LYS A 121 10.60 -33.85 -13.13
C LYS A 121 9.58 -33.39 -12.10
N TRP A 122 10.07 -32.83 -10.99
CA TRP A 122 9.24 -32.09 -10.07
C TRP A 122 8.56 -30.94 -10.84
N LEU A 123 7.30 -31.15 -11.25
CA LEU A 123 6.44 -30.17 -11.93
C LEU A 123 5.89 -29.08 -10.98
N MET A 124 6.28 -29.14 -9.70
CA MET A 124 5.82 -28.18 -8.70
C MET A 124 6.36 -26.78 -9.02
N PRO A 125 5.55 -25.72 -8.78
CA PRO A 125 6.00 -24.35 -8.92
C PRO A 125 7.33 -24.12 -8.18
N SER A 126 8.33 -23.63 -8.90
CA SER A 126 9.65 -23.36 -8.30
C SER A 126 9.55 -22.22 -7.28
N HIS A 127 10.32 -22.34 -6.20
CA HIS A 127 10.35 -21.32 -5.16
C HIS A 127 10.77 -19.94 -5.71
N VAL A 128 9.91 -18.94 -5.51
CA VAL A 128 10.21 -17.54 -5.80
C VAL A 128 10.89 -16.89 -4.59
N LYS A 129 12.22 -16.77 -4.63
CA LYS A 129 13.02 -16.12 -3.57
C LYS A 129 12.77 -14.62 -3.44
N LYS A 130 12.59 -13.95 -4.57
CA LYS A 130 12.32 -12.51 -4.65
C LYS A 130 11.52 -12.23 -5.91
N ILE A 131 10.49 -11.39 -5.80
CA ILE A 131 9.73 -10.93 -6.96
C ILE A 131 10.52 -9.78 -7.59
N PRO A 132 11.15 -9.95 -8.78
CA PRO A 132 11.89 -8.88 -9.42
C PRO A 132 10.92 -7.83 -9.96
N ALA A 133 11.38 -6.57 -9.99
CA ALA A 133 10.70 -5.53 -10.76
C ALA A 133 10.91 -5.85 -12.25
N THR A 134 9.80 -6.03 -12.97
CA THR A 134 9.80 -6.42 -14.37
C THR A 134 8.89 -5.47 -15.15
N PRO A 135 9.25 -5.05 -16.38
CA PRO A 135 8.36 -4.23 -17.21
C PRO A 135 6.99 -4.90 -17.35
N VAL A 136 5.90 -4.12 -17.31
CA VAL A 136 4.52 -4.63 -17.38
C VAL A 136 4.31 -5.55 -18.58
N ALA A 137 4.95 -5.25 -19.71
CA ALA A 137 4.87 -6.08 -20.92
C ALA A 137 5.38 -7.52 -20.72
N MET A 138 6.32 -7.74 -19.79
CA MET A 138 6.94 -9.03 -19.50
C MET A 138 6.30 -9.75 -18.29
N ILE A 139 5.29 -9.16 -17.64
CA ILE A 139 4.57 -9.82 -16.53
C ILE A 139 3.53 -10.80 -17.09
N ASP A 140 3.53 -12.02 -16.54
CA ASP A 140 2.49 -13.03 -16.81
C ASP A 140 1.26 -12.78 -15.92
N PHE A 141 0.19 -12.29 -16.55
CA PHE A 141 -1.11 -12.03 -15.92
C PHE A 141 -2.07 -13.23 -16.03
N SER A 142 -1.59 -14.43 -16.37
CA SER A 142 -2.46 -15.61 -16.39
C SER A 142 -3.05 -15.88 -15.00
N SER A 143 -4.35 -16.16 -14.98
CA SER A 143 -5.09 -16.39 -13.73
C SER A 143 -4.62 -17.66 -13.04
N ALA A 144 -4.77 -17.72 -11.71
CA ALA A 144 -4.43 -18.93 -10.96
C ALA A 144 -5.21 -20.16 -11.42
N LYS A 145 -6.47 -20.00 -11.86
CA LYS A 145 -7.25 -21.08 -12.46
C LYS A 145 -6.61 -21.62 -13.74
N SER A 146 -6.12 -20.73 -14.62
CA SER A 146 -5.40 -21.14 -15.84
C SER A 146 -4.09 -21.85 -15.51
N LYS A 147 -3.35 -21.35 -14.51
CA LYS A 147 -2.11 -21.98 -14.05
C LYS A 147 -2.37 -23.35 -13.39
N LYS A 148 -3.47 -23.51 -12.65
CA LYS A 148 -3.93 -24.79 -12.10
C LYS A 148 -4.17 -25.80 -13.20
N GLN A 149 -4.97 -25.42 -14.19
CA GLN A 149 -5.33 -26.31 -15.29
C GLN A 149 -4.08 -26.77 -16.04
N LYS A 150 -3.15 -25.86 -16.32
CA LYS A 150 -1.86 -26.21 -16.93
C LYS A 150 -1.04 -27.19 -16.08
N LEU A 151 -1.03 -27.01 -14.75
CA LEU A 151 -0.36 -27.94 -13.85
C LEU A 151 -1.05 -29.30 -13.84
N ASP A 152 -2.37 -29.34 -13.69
CA ASP A 152 -3.16 -30.58 -13.69
C ASP A 152 -3.02 -31.34 -15.02
N ASP A 153 -3.01 -30.65 -16.16
CA ASP A 153 -2.77 -31.24 -17.48
C ASP A 153 -1.35 -31.79 -17.63
N ALA A 154 -0.34 -31.07 -17.11
CA ALA A 154 1.03 -31.56 -17.08
C ALA A 154 1.18 -32.79 -16.18
N ILE A 155 0.51 -32.83 -15.03
CA ILE A 155 0.49 -33.99 -14.12
C ILE A 155 -0.20 -35.19 -14.77
N ALA A 156 -1.25 -34.96 -15.57
CA ALA A 156 -1.99 -35.99 -16.28
C ALA A 156 -1.29 -36.49 -17.56
N GLY A 157 -0.06 -36.03 -17.86
CA GLY A 157 0.66 -36.40 -19.09
C GLY A 157 0.00 -35.87 -20.37
N ARG A 158 -1.03 -35.03 -20.25
CA ARG A 158 -1.65 -34.32 -21.37
C ARG A 158 -0.77 -33.12 -21.66
N THR A 159 0.37 -33.33 -22.30
CA THR A 159 1.04 -32.24 -23.00
C THR A 159 0.13 -31.84 -24.15
N GLY A 160 -0.84 -30.96 -23.86
CA GLY A 160 -1.49 -30.20 -24.91
C GLY A 160 -0.38 -29.62 -25.77
N GLU A 161 -0.53 -29.74 -27.09
CA GLU A 161 0.23 -28.97 -28.06
C GLU A 161 0.42 -27.58 -27.48
N LYS A 162 1.64 -27.03 -27.61
CA LYS A 162 1.93 -25.68 -27.18
C LYS A 162 1.00 -24.73 -27.93
N HIS A 163 -0.21 -24.53 -27.42
CA HIS A 163 -0.86 -23.24 -27.42
C HIS A 163 0.06 -22.41 -26.53
N THR A 164 1.16 -21.95 -27.14
CA THR A 164 1.63 -20.61 -26.90
C THR A 164 0.36 -19.80 -26.77
N PHE A 165 0.13 -19.25 -25.59
CA PHE A 165 -0.77 -18.16 -25.45
C PHE A 165 -0.15 -17.10 -26.34
N GLN A 166 -0.47 -17.15 -27.64
CA GLN A 166 -0.44 -15.98 -28.48
C GLN A 166 -1.41 -15.10 -27.72
N ARG A 167 -0.86 -14.23 -26.84
CA ARG A 167 -1.59 -13.02 -26.44
C ARG A 167 -2.26 -12.59 -27.73
N PRO A 168 -3.59 -12.38 -27.77
CA PRO A 168 -4.17 -11.76 -28.94
C PRO A 168 -3.27 -10.58 -29.20
N THR A 169 -2.48 -10.66 -30.28
CA THR A 169 -1.64 -9.56 -30.68
C THR A 169 -2.71 -8.57 -30.98
N VAL A 170 -2.94 -7.65 -30.05
CA VAL A 170 -3.84 -6.56 -30.29
C VAL A 170 -3.14 -5.89 -31.46
N GLN A 171 -3.59 -6.22 -32.67
CA GLN A 171 -3.33 -5.50 -33.90
C GLN A 171 -4.07 -4.15 -33.82
N GLY A 172 -4.16 -3.57 -32.62
CA GLY A 172 -4.19 -2.15 -32.48
C GLY A 172 -2.86 -1.70 -33.03
N SER A 173 -2.92 -1.02 -34.19
CA SER A 173 -1.82 -0.20 -34.69
C SER A 173 -1.09 0.39 -33.50
N LYS A 174 0.19 0.03 -33.32
CA LYS A 174 1.03 0.70 -32.33
C LYS A 174 0.97 2.17 -32.70
N LEU A 175 0.21 2.95 -31.93
CA LEU A 175 0.08 4.36 -32.20
C LEU A 175 1.46 4.96 -31.98
N GLU A 176 2.11 5.36 -33.08
CA GLU A 176 3.47 5.88 -32.99
C GLU A 176 3.47 7.14 -32.13
N ARG A 177 4.44 7.20 -31.23
CA ARG A 177 4.64 8.36 -30.35
C ARG A 177 4.96 9.55 -31.24
N GLY A 178 4.12 10.58 -31.21
CA GLY A 178 4.28 11.77 -32.05
C GLY A 178 3.50 11.73 -33.37
N SER A 179 2.80 10.64 -33.68
CA SER A 179 1.86 10.63 -34.81
C SER A 179 0.77 11.70 -34.66
N GLU A 180 0.19 12.14 -35.76
CA GLU A 180 -0.88 13.15 -35.75
C GLU A 180 -2.08 12.72 -34.90
N ARG A 181 -2.50 11.44 -35.03
CA ARG A 181 -3.55 10.85 -34.20
C ARG A 181 -3.19 10.82 -32.72
N TYR A 182 -1.93 10.61 -32.37
CA TYR A 182 -1.42 10.68 -30.99
C TYR A 182 -1.49 12.11 -30.44
N MET A 183 -1.04 13.10 -31.20
CA MET A 183 -1.11 14.51 -30.78
C MET A 183 -2.57 14.99 -30.65
N GLN A 184 -3.42 14.58 -31.58
CA GLN A 184 -4.84 14.93 -31.60
C GLN A 184 -5.62 14.31 -30.43
N PHE A 185 -5.25 13.11 -29.99
CA PHE A 185 -5.80 12.52 -28.76
C PHE A 185 -5.53 13.41 -27.54
N PHE A 186 -4.27 13.84 -27.33
CA PHE A 186 -3.94 14.71 -26.19
C PHE A 186 -4.55 16.10 -26.31
N LYS A 187 -4.64 16.65 -27.52
CA LYS A 187 -5.34 17.93 -27.80
C LYS A 187 -6.84 17.84 -27.51
N THR A 188 -7.47 16.71 -27.82
CA THR A 188 -8.89 16.46 -27.50
C THR A 188 -9.08 16.24 -26.01
N LEU A 189 -8.15 15.52 -25.38
CA LEU A 189 -8.15 15.27 -23.94
C LEU A 189 -7.96 16.56 -23.14
N SER A 190 -7.09 17.47 -23.57
CA SER A 190 -6.91 18.77 -22.89
C SER A 190 -8.16 19.65 -22.98
N ARG A 191 -8.83 19.67 -24.13
CA ARG A 191 -10.11 20.40 -24.33
C ARG A 191 -11.23 19.88 -23.45
N ASN A 192 -11.39 18.56 -23.36
CA ASN A 192 -12.52 17.95 -22.64
C ASN A 192 -12.24 17.66 -21.17
N SER A 193 -10.96 17.53 -20.78
CA SER A 193 -10.56 17.06 -19.45
C SER A 193 -9.15 17.57 -19.06
N PRO A 194 -8.98 18.90 -18.87
CA PRO A 194 -7.67 19.54 -18.70
C PRO A 194 -6.89 19.12 -17.44
N ARG A 195 -7.54 18.53 -16.42
CA ARG A 195 -6.91 18.16 -15.13
C ARG A 195 -6.54 16.69 -14.98
N ARG A 196 -6.44 15.94 -16.08
CA ARG A 196 -6.12 14.50 -16.02
C ARG A 196 -4.63 14.28 -15.83
N ALA A 197 -4.27 13.30 -14.99
CA ALA A 197 -2.88 12.92 -14.71
C ALA A 197 -2.04 12.64 -15.97
N ALA A 198 -2.68 12.13 -17.03
CA ALA A 198 -2.02 11.87 -18.32
C ALA A 198 -1.47 13.13 -19.02
N LEU A 199 -2.01 14.32 -18.73
CA LEU A 199 -1.55 15.60 -19.30
C LEU A 199 -0.47 16.25 -18.43
N MET A 200 -0.40 15.91 -17.14
CA MET A 200 0.46 16.57 -16.15
C MET A 200 1.96 16.31 -16.33
N SER A 201 2.34 15.32 -17.12
CA SER A 201 3.74 14.97 -17.38
C SER A 201 4.15 15.26 -18.83
N ARG A 202 3.39 16.08 -19.57
CA ARG A 202 3.56 16.24 -21.03
C ARG A 202 3.61 17.68 -21.48
N GLU A 203 4.65 18.02 -22.24
CA GLU A 203 4.78 19.32 -22.89
C GLU A 203 3.76 19.45 -24.04
N PRO A 204 3.06 20.59 -24.20
CA PRO A 204 3.06 21.81 -23.39
C PRO A 204 2.05 21.83 -22.22
N TYR A 205 1.21 20.79 -22.10
CA TYR A 205 0.03 20.77 -21.23
C TYR A 205 0.32 20.92 -19.73
N TYR A 206 1.47 20.47 -19.24
CA TYR A 206 1.79 20.64 -17.82
C TYR A 206 1.97 22.12 -17.42
N ARG A 207 2.34 23.01 -18.36
CA ARG A 207 2.55 24.45 -18.08
C ARG A 207 1.25 25.19 -17.75
N GLU A 208 0.13 24.71 -18.30
CA GLU A 208 -1.20 25.22 -17.97
C GLU A 208 -1.69 24.73 -16.60
N PHE A 209 -1.08 23.67 -16.08
CA PHE A 209 -1.34 23.17 -14.73
C PHE A 209 -0.45 23.89 -13.71
N VAL A 210 -0.71 25.18 -13.52
CA VAL A 210 -0.32 25.84 -12.27
C VAL A 210 -1.50 25.64 -11.31
N PRO A 211 -1.31 24.99 -10.15
CA PRO A 211 -2.37 24.93 -9.15
C PRO A 211 -2.88 26.35 -8.91
N LYS A 212 -4.19 26.58 -9.06
CA LYS A 212 -4.81 27.91 -8.85
C LYS A 212 -4.44 28.51 -7.48
N SER A 213 -4.08 27.65 -6.54
CA SER A 213 -3.57 27.99 -5.22
C SER A 213 -2.23 28.75 -5.26
N VAL A 214 -1.32 28.48 -6.19
CA VAL A 214 0.03 29.08 -6.14
C VAL A 214 0.07 30.53 -6.65
N SER A 215 -0.79 30.92 -7.61
CA SER A 215 -0.69 32.24 -8.24
C SER A 215 -1.27 33.39 -7.42
N LYS A 216 -2.14 33.11 -6.43
CA LYS A 216 -2.82 34.13 -5.61
C LYS A 216 -2.38 34.15 -4.14
N LEU A 217 -1.53 33.22 -3.72
CA LEU A 217 -1.09 33.17 -2.33
C LEU A 217 0.02 34.20 -2.09
N PRO A 218 0.00 34.88 -0.93
CA PRO A 218 1.09 35.76 -0.54
C PRO A 218 2.36 34.96 -0.25
N LYS A 219 3.51 35.62 -0.41
CA LYS A 219 4.82 35.04 -0.11
C LYS A 219 4.92 34.67 1.38
N PRO A 220 5.15 33.40 1.74
CA PRO A 220 5.39 32.99 3.12
C PRO A 220 6.65 33.63 3.72
N LEU A 221 6.66 33.92 5.02
CA LEU A 221 7.80 34.52 5.72
C LEU A 221 9.13 33.77 5.52
N PRO A 222 9.18 32.42 5.54
CA PRO A 222 10.42 31.69 5.29
C PRO A 222 11.04 31.94 3.91
N GLN A 223 10.27 32.39 2.92
CA GLN A 223 10.77 32.66 1.57
C GLN A 223 11.45 34.04 1.44
N TYR A 224 11.36 34.90 2.47
CA TYR A 224 12.15 36.14 2.51
C TYR A 224 13.60 35.90 2.95
N ARG A 225 13.89 34.71 3.50
CA ARG A 225 15.25 34.30 3.83
C ARG A 225 16.05 34.06 2.56
N THR A 226 17.15 34.79 2.38
CA THR A 226 18.10 34.52 1.30
C THR A 226 19.28 33.67 1.80
N PRO A 227 19.98 32.94 0.92
CA PRO A 227 21.17 32.16 1.28
C PRO A 227 22.33 33.01 1.85
N GLU A 228 22.39 34.30 1.50
CA GLU A 228 23.42 35.23 1.95
C GLU A 228 23.19 35.64 3.41
N MET A 229 21.93 35.80 3.83
CA MET A 229 21.56 36.10 5.23
C MET A 229 21.99 35.03 6.22
N LEU A 230 22.24 33.81 5.74
CA LEU A 230 22.71 32.68 6.54
C LEU A 230 24.18 32.79 6.95
N GLN A 231 24.95 33.64 6.26
CA GLN A 231 26.39 33.83 6.49
C GLN A 231 26.69 35.12 7.26
N LEU A 232 25.68 35.96 7.51
CA LEU A 232 25.83 37.22 8.24
C LEU A 232 26.08 36.98 9.73
N SER A 233 26.84 37.89 10.34
CA SER A 233 26.99 37.91 11.80
C SER A 233 25.68 38.32 12.50
N PRO A 234 25.50 37.99 13.79
CA PRO A 234 24.28 38.34 14.53
C PRO A 234 23.94 39.83 14.47
N THR A 235 24.92 40.71 14.56
CA THR A 235 24.75 42.17 14.54
C THR A 235 24.30 42.68 13.18
N GLU A 236 24.86 42.14 12.09
CA GLU A 236 24.47 42.48 10.72
C GLU A 236 23.05 41.99 10.41
N LEU A 237 22.68 40.82 10.94
CA LEU A 237 21.34 40.26 10.80
C LEU A 237 20.28 41.09 11.54
N GLU A 238 20.60 41.59 12.74
CA GLU A 238 19.72 42.49 13.49
C GLU A 238 19.45 43.79 12.70
N ASN A 239 20.48 44.39 12.11
CA ASN A 239 20.33 45.57 11.27
C ASN A 239 19.47 45.28 10.04
N ALA A 240 19.72 44.18 9.33
CA ALA A 240 18.91 43.77 8.18
C ALA A 240 17.44 43.50 8.56
N CYS A 241 17.18 43.05 9.79
CA CYS A 241 15.83 42.83 10.30
C CYS A 241 15.11 44.14 10.66
N GLN A 242 15.82 45.21 11.02
CA GLN A 242 15.20 46.53 11.25
C GLN A 242 14.68 47.15 9.94
N ASP A 243 15.41 46.94 8.85
CA ASP A 243 15.05 47.39 7.51
C ASP A 243 13.99 46.50 6.85
N PHE A 244 13.74 45.31 7.39
CA PHE A 244 12.74 44.40 6.86
C PHE A 244 11.32 44.97 7.00
N ARG A 245 10.65 45.09 5.85
CA ARG A 245 9.23 45.44 5.76
C ARG A 245 8.51 44.33 5.00
N GLN A 246 7.50 43.75 5.64
CA GLN A 246 6.62 42.79 4.96
C GLN A 246 5.70 43.55 4.01
N GLU A 247 5.48 43.01 2.82
CA GLU A 247 4.43 43.51 1.92
C GLU A 247 3.05 43.43 2.61
N GLU A 248 2.25 44.47 2.41
CA GLU A 248 0.85 44.49 2.86
C GLU A 248 0.04 43.44 2.09
N LEU A 249 -0.75 42.66 2.83
CA LEU A 249 -1.58 41.62 2.25
C LEU A 249 -2.79 42.25 1.55
N THR A 250 -2.96 41.97 0.26
CA THR A 250 -4.14 42.40 -0.49
C THR A 250 -5.37 41.57 -0.11
N GLN A 251 -6.57 42.14 -0.18
CA GLN A 251 -7.82 41.42 0.09
C GLN A 251 -7.98 40.11 -0.71
N PRO A 252 -7.64 40.05 -2.02
CA PRO A 252 -7.68 38.80 -2.77
C PRO A 252 -6.71 37.73 -2.25
N GLN A 253 -5.53 38.13 -1.75
CA GLN A 253 -4.58 37.20 -1.13
C GLN A 253 -5.12 36.65 0.19
N VAL A 254 -5.77 37.49 1.00
CA VAL A 254 -6.39 37.06 2.27
C VAL A 254 -7.49 36.03 1.99
N GLN A 255 -8.36 36.29 1.01
CA GLN A 255 -9.41 35.34 0.61
C GLN A 255 -8.82 34.03 0.09
N ALA A 256 -7.79 34.10 -0.77
CA ALA A 256 -7.11 32.90 -1.28
C ALA A 256 -6.47 32.06 -0.17
N VAL A 257 -5.86 32.71 0.83
CA VAL A 257 -5.30 32.01 2.01
C VAL A 257 -6.41 31.36 2.82
N GLU A 258 -7.54 32.01 3.04
CA GLU A 258 -8.68 31.41 3.76
C GLU A 258 -9.16 30.14 3.03
N GLU A 259 -9.47 30.25 1.74
CA GLU A 259 -10.02 29.17 0.92
C GLU A 259 -9.10 27.93 0.91
N GLU A 260 -7.81 28.13 0.65
CA GLU A 260 -6.82 27.05 0.56
C GLU A 260 -6.44 26.44 1.91
N THR A 261 -6.78 27.14 3.01
CA THR A 261 -6.44 26.72 4.37
C THR A 261 -7.65 26.33 5.23
N ARG A 262 -8.84 26.21 4.63
CA ARG A 262 -10.08 25.68 5.28
C ARG A 262 -9.89 24.32 5.94
N ASN A 263 -9.03 23.48 5.36
CA ASN A 263 -8.70 22.15 5.90
C ASN A 263 -7.69 22.19 7.07
N GLN A 264 -7.29 23.40 7.51
CA GLN A 264 -6.45 23.65 8.68
C GLN A 264 -5.20 22.76 8.72
N SER A 265 -5.03 21.97 9.78
CA SER A 265 -3.86 21.10 10.00
C SER A 265 -3.68 19.97 8.98
N LEU A 266 -4.65 19.75 8.09
CA LEU A 266 -4.52 18.80 6.98
C LEU A 266 -3.92 19.45 5.71
N SER A 267 -3.83 20.78 5.67
CA SER A 267 -3.27 21.52 4.52
C SER A 267 -1.80 21.86 4.77
N ALA A 268 -0.93 21.46 3.85
CA ALA A 268 0.48 21.88 3.86
C ALA A 268 0.62 23.41 3.69
N ILE A 269 -0.27 24.03 2.92
CA ILE A 269 -0.32 25.48 2.70
C ILE A 269 -0.59 26.21 4.03
N TRP A 270 -1.45 25.66 4.89
CA TRP A 270 -1.72 26.23 6.22
C TRP A 270 -0.46 26.30 7.09
N PHE A 271 0.39 25.26 7.06
CA PHE A 271 1.67 25.30 7.79
C PHE A 271 2.64 26.32 7.20
N SER A 272 2.75 26.36 5.86
CA SER A 272 3.63 27.30 5.15
C SER A 272 3.26 28.76 5.44
N GLN A 273 1.97 29.11 5.33
CA GLN A 273 1.50 30.49 5.54
C GLN A 273 1.59 30.96 7.00
N ARG A 274 1.58 30.02 7.97
CA ARG A 274 1.67 30.32 9.41
C ARG A 274 3.09 30.34 9.94
N ALA A 275 4.05 29.78 9.23
CA ALA A 275 5.45 29.74 9.64
C ALA A 275 5.97 31.16 9.87
N GLY A 276 6.51 31.43 11.07
CA GLY A 276 7.01 32.74 11.46
C GLY A 276 5.96 33.74 11.95
N ARG A 277 4.66 33.42 11.87
CA ARG A 277 3.58 34.32 12.33
C ARG A 277 3.15 33.99 13.77
N ILE A 278 2.93 35.02 14.57
CA ILE A 278 2.31 34.86 15.91
C ILE A 278 0.82 34.59 15.71
N THR A 279 0.36 33.44 16.19
CA THR A 279 -1.04 33.01 16.07
C THR A 279 -1.74 33.10 17.42
N ALA A 280 -3.08 33.19 17.42
CA ALA A 280 -3.87 33.34 18.65
C ALA A 280 -3.53 32.27 19.71
N SER A 281 -3.31 31.01 19.30
CA SER A 281 -2.97 29.92 20.23
C SER A 281 -1.56 30.03 20.85
N ARG A 282 -0.68 30.89 20.31
CA ARG A 282 0.69 31.11 20.79
C ARG A 282 0.87 32.49 21.43
N LEU A 283 -0.09 33.41 21.27
CA LEU A 283 0.01 34.78 21.77
C LEU A 283 0.33 34.86 23.27
N LYS A 284 -0.38 34.09 24.10
CA LYS A 284 -0.12 34.04 25.55
C LYS A 284 1.33 33.64 25.87
N GLN A 285 1.85 32.62 25.18
CA GLN A 285 3.22 32.13 25.40
C GLN A 285 4.25 33.17 24.98
N VAL A 286 4.00 33.89 23.89
CA VAL A 286 4.88 34.98 23.42
C VAL A 286 4.89 36.13 24.43
N LEU A 287 3.74 36.55 24.94
CA LEU A 287 3.64 37.65 25.93
C LEU A 287 4.27 37.31 27.28
N GLN A 288 4.35 36.03 27.63
CA GLN A 288 4.96 35.58 28.89
C GLN A 288 6.46 35.32 28.79
N THR A 289 7.03 35.43 27.59
CA THR A 289 8.46 35.16 27.36
C THR A 289 9.26 36.45 27.48
N SER A 290 10.44 36.40 28.10
CA SER A 290 11.35 37.55 28.18
C SER A 290 11.85 37.95 26.79
N LEU A 291 11.82 39.24 26.49
CA LEU A 291 12.37 39.79 25.24
C LEU A 291 13.90 39.66 25.18
N ALA A 292 14.58 39.77 26.33
CA ALA A 292 16.04 39.64 26.42
C ALA A 292 16.51 38.18 26.28
N GLN A 293 15.68 37.22 26.68
CA GLN A 293 16.00 35.79 26.60
C GLN A 293 14.78 34.97 26.19
N PRO A 294 14.44 34.95 24.88
CA PRO A 294 13.27 34.24 24.43
C PRO A 294 13.47 32.72 24.43
N SER A 295 12.39 31.99 24.70
CA SER A 295 12.42 30.53 24.69
C SER A 295 12.72 29.99 23.29
N LYS A 296 13.86 29.29 23.16
CA LYS A 296 14.31 28.69 21.90
C LYS A 296 13.30 27.68 21.36
N SER A 297 12.61 26.92 22.22
CA SER A 297 11.58 25.97 21.79
C SER A 297 10.35 26.67 21.24
N LEU A 298 9.95 27.79 21.85
CA LEU A 298 8.83 28.61 21.39
C LEU A 298 9.13 29.18 20.00
N ILE A 299 10.31 29.78 19.80
CA ILE A 299 10.75 30.31 18.50
C ILE A 299 10.73 29.20 17.44
N LYS A 300 11.36 28.04 17.72
CA LYS A 300 11.37 26.91 16.78
C LYS A 300 9.97 26.43 16.44
N SER A 301 9.04 26.41 17.40
CA SER A 301 7.65 26.00 17.15
C SER A 301 6.87 26.99 16.27
N ILE A 302 7.18 28.29 16.34
CA ILE A 302 6.57 29.34 15.51
C ILE A 302 7.15 29.31 14.10
N CYS A 303 8.48 29.17 13.97
CA CYS A 303 9.17 29.15 12.67
C CYS A 303 8.96 27.84 11.89
N TYR A 304 8.77 26.71 12.59
CA TYR A 304 8.66 25.38 11.98
C TYR A 304 7.40 24.63 12.43
N PRO A 305 6.19 25.16 12.18
CA PRO A 305 4.95 24.62 12.74
C PRO A 305 4.66 23.17 12.30
N GLU A 306 5.19 22.74 11.15
CA GLU A 306 5.04 21.37 10.66
C GLU A 306 5.85 20.34 11.47
N ALA A 307 7.01 20.73 11.99
CA ALA A 307 7.87 19.86 12.79
C ALA A 307 7.33 19.69 14.23
N TYR A 308 6.51 20.63 14.70
CA TYR A 308 5.93 20.64 16.05
C TYR A 308 4.43 20.34 16.05
N LYS A 309 4.01 19.34 15.28
CA LYS A 309 2.63 18.83 15.28
C LYS A 309 2.30 18.24 16.65
N PHE A 310 1.34 18.85 17.34
CA PHE A 310 0.83 18.33 18.60
C PHE A 310 -0.22 17.24 18.32
N SER A 311 0.09 16.00 18.69
CA SER A 311 -0.83 14.85 18.61
C SER A 311 -0.76 14.06 19.91
N THR A 312 -1.88 14.05 20.63
CA THR A 312 -2.13 13.23 21.83
C THR A 312 -3.45 12.49 21.69
N ALA A 313 -3.65 11.40 22.43
CA ALA A 313 -4.90 10.63 22.41
C ALA A 313 -6.12 11.53 22.68
N ALA A 314 -6.03 12.43 23.68
CA ALA A 314 -7.08 13.40 23.99
C ALA A 314 -7.39 14.36 22.81
N THR A 315 -6.38 14.82 22.07
CA THR A 315 -6.61 15.65 20.88
C THR A 315 -7.16 14.88 19.68
N SER A 316 -6.91 13.57 19.59
CA SER A 316 -7.51 12.72 18.55
C SER A 316 -9.01 12.54 18.81
N SER A 317 -9.37 12.16 20.03
CA SER A 317 -10.76 12.00 20.45
C SER A 317 -11.56 13.30 20.34
N MET A 318 -10.95 14.45 20.65
CA MET A 318 -11.63 15.76 20.51
C MET A 318 -11.84 16.18 19.04
N LYS A 319 -10.95 15.78 18.11
CA LYS A 319 -11.18 16.00 16.67
C LYS A 319 -12.35 15.16 16.17
N GLU A 320 -12.43 13.90 16.59
CA GLU A 320 -13.56 13.00 16.28
C GLU A 320 -14.88 13.53 16.84
N TYR A 321 -14.88 14.00 18.09
CA TYR A 321 -16.06 14.57 18.72
C TYR A 321 -16.57 15.81 17.96
N LYS A 322 -15.67 16.74 17.60
CA LYS A 322 -16.02 17.95 16.83
C LYS A 322 -16.65 17.60 15.48
N VAL A 323 -16.04 16.66 14.73
CA VAL A 323 -16.58 16.18 13.44
C VAL A 323 -17.96 15.55 13.61
N CYS A 324 -18.17 14.79 14.70
CA CYS A 324 -19.46 14.18 15.01
C CYS A 324 -20.54 15.25 15.29
N THR A 325 -20.26 16.26 16.12
CA THR A 325 -21.18 17.37 16.38
C THR A 325 -21.52 18.21 15.15
N THR A 326 -20.57 18.46 14.25
CA THR A 326 -20.83 19.21 13.01
C THR A 326 -21.74 18.43 12.07
N ARG A 327 -21.57 17.10 11.97
CA ARG A 327 -22.45 16.22 11.19
C ARG A 327 -23.87 16.17 11.76
N VAL A 328 -24.00 16.06 13.08
CA VAL A 328 -25.32 16.06 13.75
C VAL A 328 -26.05 17.40 13.57
N SER A 329 -25.32 18.51 13.55
CA SER A 329 -25.90 19.85 13.34
C SER A 329 -26.35 20.07 11.89
N ALA A 330 -25.57 19.60 10.91
CA ALA A 330 -25.92 19.71 9.49
C ALA A 330 -27.16 18.86 9.10
N VAL A 331 -27.35 17.71 9.76
CA VAL A 331 -28.54 16.86 9.56
C VAL A 331 -29.80 17.51 10.13
N LYS A 332 -29.70 18.28 11.23
CA LYS A 332 -30.85 19.01 11.80
C LYS A 332 -31.30 20.20 10.94
N THR A 333 -30.40 20.84 10.20
CA THR A 333 -30.74 21.96 9.30
C THR A 333 -31.28 21.53 7.94
N ALA A 334 -31.05 20.28 7.52
CA ALA A 334 -31.56 19.74 6.25
C ALA A 334 -32.95 19.07 6.36
N GLY A 335 -33.55 19.05 7.56
CA GLY A 335 -34.83 18.40 7.85
C GLY A 335 -36.04 19.34 8.00
N PHE A 336 -35.90 20.63 7.70
CA PHE A 336 -37.01 21.58 7.63
C PHE A 336 -36.83 22.46 6.39
N GLY A 337 -37.34 21.97 5.27
CA GLY A 337 -37.46 22.65 3.99
C GLY A 337 -38.50 21.92 3.16
#